data_AF-A0A651DI96-F1
#
_entry.id   AF-A0A651DI96-F1
#
_cell.length_a   1.000
_cell.length_b   1.000
_cell.length_c   1.000
_cell.angle_alpha   90.00
_cell.angle_beta   90.00
_cell.angle_gamma   90.00
#
_symmetry.space_group_name_H-M   'P 1'
#
loop_
_entity.id
_entity.type
_entity.pdbx_description
1 polymer ?
#
loop_
_entity_poly.entity_id
_entity_poly.type
_entity_poly.pdbx_seq_one_letter_code
_entity_poly.pdbx_strand_id
1 'polypeptide(L)'
;YDIGDCLRSGCNPVGEETPDWEKVYFDTDLCKGILQGYLNVAQAFLTENDYTYIYAAIRLISFELGLRFLTDYLAGDVYFKIKYPEHNLARALVQFKLTASIELQETKIRQIIAELR
;
A
#
# COMPACT_ATOMS: atom_id res chain seq x y z
N TYR A 1 -8.60 -0.65 -8.04
CA TYR A 1 -7.63 -1.59 -7.42
C TYR A 1 -6.21 -1.19 -7.78
N ASP A 2 -5.86 -1.04 -9.07
CA ASP A 2 -4.50 -0.76 -9.56
C ASP A 2 -3.81 0.43 -8.89
N ILE A 3 -4.46 1.59 -8.81
CA ILE A 3 -3.86 2.77 -8.17
C ILE A 3 -3.57 2.54 -6.67
N GLY A 4 -4.41 1.77 -5.98
CA GLY A 4 -4.19 1.42 -4.58
C GLY A 4 -2.93 0.58 -4.40
N ASP A 5 -2.74 -0.44 -5.24
CA ASP A 5 -1.57 -1.32 -5.18
C ASP A 5 -0.29 -0.59 -5.63
N CYS A 6 -0.41 0.28 -6.65
CA CYS A 6 0.67 1.17 -7.09
C CYS A 6 1.16 2.05 -5.94
N LEU A 7 0.24 2.69 -5.21
CA LEU A 7 0.58 3.55 -4.07
C LEU A 7 1.10 2.75 -2.87
N ARG A 8 0.54 1.57 -2.57
CA ARG A 8 1.07 0.67 -1.53
C ARG A 8 2.55 0.35 -1.79
N SER A 9 2.89 -0.04 -3.03
CA SER A 9 4.26 -0.39 -3.39
C SER A 9 5.17 0.83 -3.51
N GLY A 10 4.75 1.82 -4.31
CA GLY A 10 5.56 2.98 -4.67
C GLY A 10 5.76 3.99 -3.55
N CYS A 11 4.88 4.02 -2.55
CA CYS A 11 5.00 4.91 -1.40
C CYS A 11 5.65 4.24 -0.18
N ASN A 12 6.21 3.04 -0.32
CA ASN A 12 7.00 2.39 0.73
C ASN A 12 8.51 2.44 0.36
N PRO A 13 9.26 3.48 0.77
CA PRO A 13 10.66 3.65 0.38
C PRO A 13 11.59 2.60 0.98
N VAL A 14 11.18 1.90 2.04
CA VAL A 14 11.95 0.80 2.64
C VAL A 14 11.79 -0.50 1.82
N GLY A 15 10.76 -0.57 0.98
CA GLY A 15 10.47 -1.73 0.13
C GLY A 15 9.68 -2.83 0.83
N GLU A 16 9.24 -3.81 0.02
CA GLU A 16 8.40 -4.93 0.48
C GLU A 16 9.20 -6.06 1.15
N GLU A 17 10.49 -6.19 0.82
CA GLU A 17 11.38 -7.21 1.37
C GLU A 17 12.50 -6.53 2.19
N THR A 18 12.21 -6.24 3.47
CA THR A 18 13.18 -5.64 4.40
C THR A 18 13.20 -6.38 5.74
N PRO A 19 14.38 -6.59 6.35
CA PRO A 19 14.47 -7.08 7.73
C PRO A 19 14.07 -6.01 8.75
N ASP A 20 14.25 -4.72 8.41
CA ASP A 20 13.95 -3.57 9.27
C ASP A 20 12.49 -3.14 9.12
N TRP A 21 11.55 -4.07 9.20
CA TRP A 21 10.12 -3.81 8.95
C TRP A 21 9.55 -2.72 9.86
N GLU A 22 10.10 -2.51 11.05
CA GLU A 22 9.67 -1.45 11.98
C GLU A 22 9.89 -0.03 11.43
N LYS A 23 10.82 0.14 10.47
CA LYS A 23 11.09 1.41 9.79
C LYS A 23 10.15 1.68 8.62
N VAL A 24 9.33 0.71 8.22
CA VAL A 24 8.37 0.87 7.12
C VAL A 24 7.38 1.99 7.45
N TYR A 25 7.18 2.88 6.48
CA TYR A 25 6.20 3.95 6.56
C TYR A 25 5.64 4.23 5.16
N PHE A 26 4.45 4.82 5.12
CA PHE A 26 3.84 5.30 3.88
C PHE A 26 4.27 6.75 3.64
N ASP A 27 5.01 6.99 2.57
CA ASP A 27 5.50 8.31 2.20
C ASP A 27 4.42 9.11 1.44
N THR A 28 3.93 10.16 2.09
CA THR A 28 2.85 10.98 1.55
C THR A 28 3.31 11.94 0.45
N ASP A 29 4.60 12.25 0.37
CA ASP A 29 5.14 13.10 -0.70
C ASP A 29 5.28 12.29 -2.00
N LEU A 30 5.72 11.02 -1.90
CA LEU A 30 5.65 10.07 -3.01
C LEU A 30 4.20 9.84 -3.46
N CYS A 31 3.28 9.67 -2.51
CA CYS A 31 1.85 9.54 -2.81
C CYS A 31 1.33 10.73 -3.63
N LYS A 32 1.64 11.96 -3.21
CA LYS A 32 1.25 13.17 -3.93
C LYS A 32 1.84 13.20 -5.35
N GLY A 33 3.13 12.88 -5.50
CA GLY A 33 3.79 12.84 -6.81
C GLY A 33 3.17 11.82 -7.77
N ILE A 34 2.92 10.59 -7.29
CA ILE A 34 2.30 9.52 -8.08
C ILE A 34 0.87 9.90 -8.47
N LEU A 35 0.06 10.38 -7.51
CA LEU A 35 -1.31 10.80 -7.78
C LEU A 35 -1.37 11.96 -8.76
N GLN A 36 -0.46 12.93 -8.65
CA GLN A 36 -0.42 14.06 -9.59
C GLN A 36 -0.14 13.57 -11.01
N GLY A 37 0.79 12.64 -11.20
CA GLY A 37 1.04 12.03 -12.52
C GLY A 37 -0.15 11.24 -13.05
N TYR A 38 -0.75 10.39 -12.21
CA TYR A 38 -1.87 9.53 -12.59
C TYR A 38 -3.13 10.32 -12.93
N LEU A 39 -3.55 11.24 -12.04
CA LEU A 39 -4.78 12.01 -12.19
C LEU A 39 -4.73 12.98 -13.37
N ASN A 40 -3.55 13.54 -13.69
CA ASN A 40 -3.39 14.39 -14.87
C ASN A 40 -3.84 13.69 -16.17
N VAL A 41 -3.65 12.38 -16.26
CA VAL A 41 -4.05 11.56 -17.43
C VAL A 41 -5.44 10.95 -17.24
N ALA A 42 -5.74 10.46 -16.04
CA ALA A 42 -6.94 9.66 -15.78
C ALA A 42 -8.21 10.49 -15.52
N GLN A 43 -8.08 11.76 -15.13
CA GLN A 43 -9.21 12.62 -14.73
C GLN A 43 -10.38 12.64 -15.73
N ALA A 44 -10.12 12.46 -17.03
CA ALA A 44 -11.14 12.50 -18.07
C ALA A 44 -12.18 11.35 -17.98
N PHE A 45 -11.86 10.26 -17.28
CA PHE A 45 -12.75 9.10 -17.14
C PHE A 45 -13.00 8.68 -15.69
N LEU A 46 -12.38 9.34 -14.71
CA LEU A 46 -12.63 9.06 -13.30
C LEU A 46 -13.96 9.68 -12.84
N THR A 47 -14.65 8.94 -11.98
CA THR A 47 -15.88 9.38 -11.31
C THR A 47 -15.59 9.84 -9.88
N GLU A 48 -16.55 10.53 -9.28
CA GLU A 48 -16.53 10.93 -7.87
C GLU A 48 -16.22 9.78 -6.90
N ASN A 49 -16.75 8.59 -7.22
CA ASN A 49 -16.52 7.40 -6.42
C ASN A 49 -15.07 6.96 -6.50
N ASP A 50 -14.42 7.08 -7.66
CA ASP A 50 -13.03 6.69 -7.81
C ASP A 50 -12.14 7.47 -6.84
N TYR A 51 -12.27 8.81 -6.80
CA TYR A 51 -11.54 9.65 -5.85
C TYR A 51 -11.86 9.28 -4.39
N THR A 52 -13.15 9.09 -4.09
CA THR A 52 -13.63 8.74 -2.74
C THR A 52 -12.98 7.46 -2.22
N TYR A 53 -12.77 6.48 -3.10
CA TYR A 53 -12.25 5.17 -2.74
C TYR A 53 -10.73 5.01 -2.86
N ILE A 54 -9.97 6.01 -3.32
CA ILE A 54 -8.49 5.91 -3.39
C ILE A 54 -7.91 5.54 -2.02
N TYR A 55 -8.24 6.28 -0.97
CA TYR A 55 -7.74 5.97 0.38
C TYR A 55 -8.11 4.55 0.82
N ALA A 56 -9.38 4.18 0.64
CA ALA A 56 -9.86 2.86 1.03
C ALA A 56 -9.14 1.74 0.25
N ALA A 57 -8.86 1.95 -1.03
CA ALA A 57 -8.15 1.00 -1.88
C ALA A 57 -6.70 0.78 -1.40
N ILE A 58 -5.97 1.86 -1.10
CA ILE A 58 -4.58 1.78 -0.59
C ILE A 58 -4.53 0.99 0.72
N ARG A 59 -5.42 1.35 1.66
CA ARG A 59 -5.51 0.69 2.97
C ARG A 59 -5.89 -0.79 2.82
N LEU A 60 -6.91 -1.09 2.03
CA LEU A 60 -7.44 -2.44 1.85
C LEU A 60 -6.40 -3.37 1.24
N ILE A 61 -5.75 -2.97 0.13
CA ILE A 61 -4.80 -3.85 -0.56
C ILE A 61 -3.54 -4.11 0.28
N SER A 62 -3.08 -3.11 1.04
CA SER A 62 -1.98 -3.28 2.01
C SER A 62 -2.34 -4.33 3.06
N PHE A 63 -3.51 -4.21 3.66
CA PHE A 63 -3.98 -5.13 4.69
C PHE A 63 -4.24 -6.54 4.14
N GLU A 64 -4.91 -6.64 3.00
CA GLU A 64 -5.19 -7.90 2.31
C GLU A 64 -3.90 -8.65 1.97
N LEU A 65 -2.89 -7.96 1.43
CA LEU A 65 -1.63 -8.58 1.06
C LEU A 65 -0.87 -9.08 2.31
N GLY A 66 -0.91 -8.32 3.41
CA GLY A 66 -0.38 -8.78 4.70
C GLY A 66 -1.06 -10.05 5.21
N LEU A 67 -2.40 -10.11 5.13
CA LEU A 67 -3.15 -11.33 5.45
C LEU A 67 -2.79 -12.51 4.55
N ARG A 68 -2.63 -12.28 3.25
CA ARG A 68 -2.25 -13.33 2.30
C ARG A 68 -0.86 -13.89 2.59
N PHE A 69 0.12 -13.04 2.86
CA PHE A 69 1.45 -13.50 3.25
C PHE A 69 1.45 -14.26 4.57
N LEU A 70 0.75 -13.75 5.59
CA LEU A 70 0.65 -14.44 6.89
C LEU A 70 -0.05 -15.80 6.75
N THR A 71 -1.13 -15.85 5.97
CA THR A 71 -1.87 -17.09 5.72
C THR A 71 -0.99 -18.10 5.00
N ASP A 72 -0.22 -17.66 3.99
CA ASP A 72 0.69 -18.54 3.27
C ASP A 72 1.80 -19.09 4.17
N TYR A 73 2.38 -18.25 5.03
CA TYR A 73 3.36 -18.68 6.04
C TYR A 73 2.78 -19.76 6.97
N LEU A 74 1.58 -19.55 7.50
CA LEU A 74 0.91 -20.54 8.37
C LEU A 74 0.52 -21.83 7.62
N ALA A 75 0.36 -21.76 6.30
CA ALA A 75 0.08 -22.90 5.44
C ALA A 75 1.35 -23.64 4.97
N GLY A 76 2.55 -23.18 5.35
CA GLY A 76 3.81 -23.77 4.93
C GLY A 76 4.32 -23.28 3.57
N ASP A 77 4.05 -22.01 3.22
CA ASP A 77 4.60 -21.29 2.08
C ASP A 77 4.31 -21.95 0.71
N VAL A 78 3.04 -22.26 0.46
CA VAL A 78 2.59 -23.02 -0.71
C VAL A 78 2.27 -22.15 -1.93
N TYR A 79 2.06 -20.85 -1.74
CA TYR A 79 1.63 -19.92 -2.78
C TYR A 79 2.74 -18.97 -3.24
N PHE A 80 3.35 -18.22 -2.31
CA PHE A 80 4.40 -17.25 -2.62
C PHE A 80 5.77 -17.90 -2.55
N LYS A 81 6.62 -17.59 -3.53
CA LYS A 81 8.02 -18.05 -3.50
C LYS A 81 8.77 -17.42 -2.33
N ILE A 82 9.43 -18.25 -1.53
CA ILE A 82 10.27 -17.84 -0.41
C ILE A 82 11.76 -18.01 -0.71
N LYS A 83 12.59 -17.29 0.05
CA LYS A 83 14.06 -17.36 0.01
C LYS A 83 14.63 -17.97 1.30
N TYR A 84 13.87 -17.91 2.39
CA TYR A 84 14.18 -18.41 3.72
C TYR A 84 12.86 -18.69 4.47
N PRO A 85 12.85 -19.51 5.54
CA PRO A 85 11.61 -20.02 6.15
C PRO A 85 10.64 -18.92 6.63
N GLU A 86 11.13 -17.80 7.15
CA GLU A 86 10.30 -16.72 7.68
C GLU A 86 9.98 -15.64 6.63
N HIS A 87 10.23 -15.89 5.34
CA HIS A 87 10.16 -14.84 4.32
C HIS A 87 8.75 -14.24 4.19
N ASN A 88 7.71 -15.07 4.14
CA ASN A 88 6.34 -14.57 4.08
C ASN A 88 5.89 -13.93 5.40
N LEU A 89 6.37 -14.40 6.55
CA LEU A 89 6.14 -13.71 7.82
C LEU A 89 6.73 -12.29 7.80
N ALA A 90 7.97 -12.13 7.31
CA ALA A 90 8.61 -10.82 7.18
C ALA A 90 7.83 -9.89 6.23
N ARG A 91 7.39 -10.40 5.07
CA ARG A 91 6.55 -9.64 4.13
C ARG A 91 5.22 -9.22 4.76
N ALA A 92 4.59 -10.11 5.54
CA ALA A 92 3.34 -9.79 6.24
C ALA A 92 3.53 -8.64 7.24
N LEU A 93 4.61 -8.67 8.03
CA LEU A 93 4.93 -7.60 8.99
C LEU A 93 5.13 -6.25 8.30
N VAL A 94 5.82 -6.22 7.15
CA VAL A 94 5.97 -5.02 6.32
C VAL A 94 4.61 -4.47 5.91
N GLN A 95 3.72 -5.31 5.37
CA GLN A 95 2.40 -4.84 4.91
C GLN A 95 1.49 -4.38 6.07
N PHE A 96 1.54 -5.03 7.24
CA PHE A 96 0.79 -4.57 8.41
C PHE A 96 1.32 -3.26 8.97
N LYS A 97 2.65 -3.09 9.02
CA LYS A 97 3.26 -1.82 9.44
C LYS A 97 2.91 -0.71 8.46
N LEU A 98 2.95 -0.98 7.16
CA LEU A 98 2.54 -0.03 6.13
C LEU A 98 1.06 0.34 6.27
N THR A 99 0.18 -0.64 6.49
CA THR A 99 -1.25 -0.41 6.74
C THR A 99 -1.46 0.52 7.94
N ALA A 100 -0.80 0.26 9.06
CA ALA A 100 -0.87 1.12 10.24
C ALA A 100 -0.35 2.55 9.95
N SER A 101 0.71 2.68 9.16
CA SER A 101 1.24 3.98 8.73
C SER A 101 0.27 4.74 7.81
N ILE A 102 -0.47 4.05 6.94
CA ILE A 102 -1.53 4.62 6.10
C ILE A 102 -2.69 5.13 6.97
N GLU A 103 -3.15 4.32 7.93
CA GLU A 103 -4.25 4.67 8.84
C GLU A 103 -3.90 5.90 9.69
N LEU A 104 -2.68 5.95 10.24
CA LEU A 104 -2.20 7.12 10.99
C LEU A 104 -2.15 8.41 10.16
N GLN A 105 -2.08 8.29 8.83
CA GLN A 105 -1.99 9.42 7.91
C GLN A 105 -3.27 9.67 7.12
N GLU A 106 -4.40 9.07 7.52
CA GLU A 106 -5.68 9.13 6.78
C GLU A 106 -6.06 10.56 6.39
N THR A 107 -6.05 11.49 7.35
CA THR A 107 -6.41 12.89 7.10
C THR A 107 -5.52 13.53 6.03
N LYS A 108 -4.19 13.32 6.12
CA LYS A 108 -3.23 13.88 5.16
C LYS A 108 -3.43 13.29 3.76
N ILE A 109 -3.61 11.97 3.66
CA ILE A 109 -3.82 11.29 2.38
C ILE A 109 -5.12 11.77 1.72
N ARG A 110 -6.21 11.87 2.48
CA ARG A 110 -7.50 12.37 1.97
C ARG A 110 -7.41 13.83 1.52
N GLN A 111 -6.66 14.66 2.24
CA GLN A 111 -6.43 16.04 1.83
C GLN A 111 -5.66 16.10 0.50
N ILE A 112 -4.61 15.31 0.32
CA ILE A 112 -3.86 15.23 -0.96
C ILE A 112 -4.79 14.85 -2.11
N ILE A 113 -5.66 13.85 -1.92
CA ILE A 113 -6.62 13.42 -2.96
C ILE A 113 -7.58 14.55 -3.30
N ALA A 114 -8.07 15.29 -2.31
CA ALA A 114 -8.99 16.41 -2.51
C ALA A 114 -8.32 17.62 -3.20
N GLU A 115 -7.05 17.90 -2.92
CA GLU A 115 -6.26 18.97 -3.55
C GLU A 115 -5.97 18.70 -5.03
N LEU A 116 -5.88 17.42 -5.41
CA LEU A 116 -5.52 16.98 -6.78
C LEU A 116 -6.73 16.64 -7.65
N ARG A 117 -7.94 16.78 -7.10
CA ARG A 117 -9.19 16.67 -7.84
C ARG A 117 -9.46 17.96 -8.60
#